data_AF-A0A0F7IE18-F1
#
_entry.id   AF-A0A0F7IE18-F1
#
_cell.length_a   1.000
_cell.length_b   1.000
_cell.length_c   1.000
_cell.angle_alpha   90.00
_cell.angle_beta   90.00
_cell.angle_gamma   90.00
#
_symmetry.space_group_name_H-M   'P 1'
#
loop_
_entity.id
_entity.type
_entity.pdbx_description
1 polymer ?
#
loop_
_entity_poly.entity_id
_entity_poly.type
_entity_poly.pdbx_seq_one_letter_code
_entity_poly.pdbx_strand_id
1 'polypeptide(L)'
;MDLLKLYRMAREFDGSPAELQSLLREECEDVVSVGDDLSFVVRFPGEVRVSEDTLAEVGGRKRKLYPFRNAWSFERGYIAWDGKFLRISREIDESVLKKILASLNVDG
;
A
#
# COMPACT_ATOMS: atom_id res chain seq x y z
N MET A 1 8.33 -11.03 0.96
CA MET A 1 7.85 -9.74 1.51
C MET A 1 6.51 -9.98 2.19
N ASP A 2 6.39 -9.65 3.48
CA ASP A 2 5.11 -9.71 4.21
C ASP A 2 4.50 -8.30 4.34
N LEU A 3 3.61 -7.96 3.42
CA LEU A 3 2.97 -6.64 3.38
C LEU A 3 2.03 -6.39 4.55
N LEU A 4 1.44 -7.44 5.12
CA LEU A 4 0.55 -7.30 6.28
C LEU A 4 1.36 -6.94 7.52
N LYS A 5 2.57 -7.50 7.68
CA LYS A 5 3.48 -7.10 8.75
C LYS A 5 3.86 -5.62 8.62
N LEU A 6 4.32 -5.17 7.45
CA LEU A 6 4.67 -3.76 7.21
C LEU A 6 3.47 -2.81 7.47
N TYR A 7 2.28 -3.20 7.02
CA TYR A 7 1.06 -2.44 7.26
C TYR A 7 0.73 -2.32 8.75
N ARG A 8 0.80 -3.41 9.53
CA ARG A 8 0.53 -3.38 10.97
C ARG A 8 1.53 -2.49 11.69
N MET A 9 2.81 -2.58 11.33
CA MET A 9 3.85 -1.66 11.83
C MET A 9 3.45 -0.21 11.56
N ALA A 10 3.12 0.15 10.32
CA ALA A 10 2.71 1.52 9.97
C ALA A 10 1.42 1.98 10.68
N ARG A 11 0.47 1.07 10.91
CA ARG A 11 -0.80 1.36 11.58
C ARG A 11 -0.65 1.63 13.07
N GLU A 12 0.23 0.89 13.74
CA GLU A 12 0.47 1.00 15.19
C GLU A 12 1.55 2.03 15.52
N PHE A 13 2.29 2.50 14.52
CA PHE A 13 3.39 3.44 14.70
C PHE A 13 2.89 4.85 15.08
N ASP A 14 3.50 5.38 16.14
CA ASP A 14 3.35 6.76 16.60
C ASP A 14 4.73 7.43 16.55
N GLY A 15 4.90 8.37 15.62
CA GLY A 15 6.19 9.02 15.36
C GLY A 15 6.25 9.69 14.00
N SER A 16 7.47 10.01 13.56
CA SER A 16 7.70 10.70 12.28
C SER A 16 7.80 9.76 11.08
N PRO A 17 7.52 10.24 9.85
CA PRO A 17 7.72 9.45 8.63
C PRO A 17 9.14 8.91 8.45
N ALA A 18 10.16 9.66 8.90
CA ALA A 18 11.56 9.26 8.78
C ALA A 18 11.91 8.06 9.68
N GLU A 19 11.36 8.03 10.89
CA GLU A 19 11.50 6.92 11.82
C GLU A 19 10.78 5.68 11.29
N LEU A 20 9.52 5.84 10.83
CA LEU A 20 8.78 4.74 10.24
C LEU A 20 9.50 4.17 9.00
N GLN A 21 10.05 5.03 8.14
CA GLN A 21 10.80 4.57 6.97
C GLN A 21 12.03 3.75 7.36
N SER A 22 12.75 4.15 8.40
CA SER A 22 13.90 3.39 8.90
C SER A 22 13.47 2.01 9.41
N LEU A 23 12.43 1.97 10.26
CA LEU A 23 11.88 0.73 10.82
C LEU A 23 11.34 -0.23 9.74
N LEU A 24 10.59 0.28 8.76
CA LEU A 24 10.06 -0.55 7.69
C LEU A 24 11.17 -1.10 6.77
N ARG A 25 12.28 -0.35 6.59
CA ARG A 25 13.42 -0.80 5.79
C ARG A 25 14.28 -1.85 6.48
N GLU A 26 14.36 -1.83 7.80
CA GLU A 26 14.98 -2.91 8.57
C GLU A 26 14.23 -4.24 8.36
N GLU A 27 12.90 -4.17 8.22
CA GLU A 27 12.06 -5.34 7.93
C GLU A 27 12.05 -5.71 6.43
N CYS A 28 12.07 -4.73 5.54
CA CYS A 28 11.98 -4.93 4.10
C CYS A 28 12.72 -3.83 3.33
N GLU A 29 13.86 -4.18 2.73
CA GLU A 29 14.71 -3.26 1.96
C GLU A 29 14.01 -2.63 0.72
N ASP A 30 12.96 -3.28 0.21
CA ASP A 30 12.16 -2.80 -0.91
C ASP A 30 11.17 -1.67 -0.54
N VAL A 31 11.14 -1.24 0.72
CA VAL A 31 10.42 -0.04 1.15
C VAL A 31 11.12 1.21 0.58
N VAL A 32 10.45 1.85 -0.37
CA VAL A 32 10.97 2.98 -1.14
C VAL A 32 10.85 4.28 -0.37
N SER A 33 9.66 4.55 0.17
CA SER A 33 9.38 5.82 0.86
C SER A 33 8.20 5.69 1.83
N VAL A 34 8.16 6.60 2.79
CA VAL A 34 7.01 6.84 3.68
C VAL A 34 6.54 8.28 3.50
N GLY A 35 5.23 8.48 3.37
CA GLY A 35 4.61 9.81 3.26
C GLY A 35 4.29 10.42 4.62
N ASP A 36 3.96 11.72 4.63
CA ASP A 36 3.58 12.45 5.85
C ASP A 36 2.32 11.87 6.52
N ASP A 37 1.47 11.19 5.75
CA ASP A 37 0.29 10.45 6.21
C ASP A 37 0.63 9.04 6.72
N LEU A 38 1.92 8.73 6.88
CA LEU A 38 2.47 7.43 7.30
C LEU A 38 2.05 6.27 6.39
N SER A 39 1.59 6.57 5.17
CA SER A 39 1.51 5.58 4.09
C SER A 39 2.90 5.23 3.60
N PHE A 40 3.09 4.02 3.12
CA PHE A 40 4.40 3.55 2.67
C PHE A 40 4.32 2.98 1.25
N VAL A 41 5.43 3.12 0.52
CA VAL A 41 5.61 2.61 -0.84
C VAL A 41 6.57 1.44 -0.81
N VAL A 42 6.18 0.32 -1.40
CA VAL A 42 7.03 -0.85 -1.62
C VAL A 42 7.29 -1.05 -3.11
N ARG A 43 8.47 -1.57 -3.44
CA ARG A 43 8.85 -1.97 -4.79
C ARG A 43 8.74 -3.48 -4.94
N PHE A 44 8.13 -3.92 -6.03
CA PHE A 44 8.07 -5.33 -6.41
C PHE A 44 9.11 -5.65 -7.50
N PRO A 45 9.47 -6.93 -7.68
CA PRO A 45 10.34 -7.34 -8.79
C PRO A 45 9.69 -7.08 -10.17
N GLY A 46 8.36 -7.09 -10.22
CA GLY A 46 7.54 -7.01 -11.44
C GLY A 46 6.46 -5.94 -11.41
N GLU A 47 5.69 -5.83 -12.50
CA GLU A 47 4.55 -4.90 -12.58
C GLU A 47 3.43 -5.34 -11.63
N VAL A 48 2.96 -4.41 -10.80
CA VAL A 48 1.87 -4.63 -9.87
C VAL A 48 0.54 -4.44 -10.60
N ARG A 49 -0.31 -5.47 -10.53
CA ARG A 49 -1.69 -5.41 -10.98
C ARG A 49 -2.62 -5.82 -9.85
N VAL A 50 -3.64 -5.00 -9.65
CA VAL A 50 -4.71 -5.25 -8.67
C VAL A 50 -6.03 -5.30 -9.42
N SER A 51 -6.86 -6.29 -9.11
CA SER A 51 -8.18 -6.46 -9.71
C SER A 51 -9.09 -5.26 -9.40
N GLU A 52 -9.49 -4.50 -10.42
CA GLU A 52 -10.44 -3.40 -10.26
C GLU A 52 -11.82 -3.88 -9.81
N ASP A 53 -12.24 -5.08 -10.24
CA ASP A 53 -13.50 -5.69 -9.81
C ASP A 53 -13.47 -5.97 -8.30
N THR A 54 -12.36 -6.51 -7.79
CA THR A 54 -12.17 -6.73 -6.35
C THR A 54 -12.15 -5.41 -5.59
N LEU A 55 -11.51 -4.37 -6.13
CA LEU A 55 -11.49 -3.05 -5.51
C LEU A 55 -12.88 -2.43 -5.42
N ALA A 56 -13.71 -2.58 -6.46
CA ALA A 56 -15.09 -2.14 -6.45
C ALA A 56 -15.95 -2.95 -5.46
N GLU A 57 -15.79 -4.27 -5.42
CA GLU A 57 -16.51 -5.17 -4.51
C GLU A 57 -16.28 -4.83 -3.03
N VAL A 58 -15.05 -4.45 -2.67
CA VAL A 58 -14.69 -4.04 -1.30
C VAL A 58 -14.97 -2.56 -1.00
N GLY A 59 -15.78 -1.90 -1.84
CA GLY A 59 -16.25 -0.52 -1.62
C GLY A 59 -15.26 0.57 -2.04
N GLY A 60 -14.24 0.22 -2.81
CA GLY A 60 -13.27 1.17 -3.34
C GLY A 60 -13.91 2.14 -4.34
N ARG A 61 -13.36 3.35 -4.40
CA ARG A 61 -13.68 4.36 -5.40
C ARG A 61 -12.40 4.86 -6.06
N LYS A 62 -12.38 4.89 -7.40
CA LYS A 62 -11.27 5.48 -8.16
C LYS A 62 -11.04 6.93 -7.73
N ARG A 63 -9.78 7.30 -7.55
CA ARG A 63 -9.35 8.67 -7.29
C ARG A 63 -8.09 8.98 -8.06
N LYS A 64 -7.77 10.27 -8.16
CA LYS A 64 -6.46 10.73 -8.64
C LYS A 64 -5.51 10.85 -7.44
N LEU A 65 -4.28 10.37 -7.60
CA LEU A 65 -3.22 10.53 -6.61
C LEU A 65 -1.86 10.58 -7.32
N TYR A 66 -1.33 11.77 -7.57
CA TYR A 66 0.01 11.92 -8.17
C TYR A 66 1.09 11.40 -7.19
N PRO A 67 2.14 10.69 -7.66
CA PRO A 67 2.45 10.34 -9.06
C PRO A 67 1.84 9.03 -9.57
N PHE A 68 0.97 8.37 -8.80
CA PHE A 68 0.42 7.07 -9.16
C PHE A 68 -0.67 7.15 -10.23
N ARG A 69 -0.54 6.32 -11.27
CA ARG A 69 -1.55 6.20 -12.34
C ARG A 69 -2.84 5.54 -11.88
N ASN A 70 -2.75 4.59 -10.93
CA ASN A 70 -3.90 3.90 -10.37
C ASN A 70 -4.01 4.21 -8.87
N ALA A 71 -5.18 4.66 -8.42
CA ALA A 71 -5.44 4.89 -7.01
C ALA A 71 -6.92 4.70 -6.67
N TRP A 72 -7.17 4.05 -5.54
CA TRP A 72 -8.50 3.76 -5.03
C TRP A 72 -8.57 4.11 -3.55
N SER A 73 -9.58 4.89 -3.16
CA SER A 73 -9.91 5.18 -1.76
C SER A 73 -11.06 4.31 -1.26
N PHE A 74 -11.03 3.99 0.02
CA PHE A 74 -12.09 3.28 0.72
C PHE A 74 -12.71 4.19 1.78
N GLU A 75 -13.57 3.65 2.63
CA GLU A 75 -14.11 4.38 3.79
C GLU A 75 -12.99 4.99 4.65
N ARG A 76 -11.91 4.23 4.85
CA ARG A 76 -10.66 4.69 5.44
C ARG A 76 -9.48 4.29 4.56
N GLY A 77 -8.52 5.19 4.46
CA GLY A 77 -7.29 4.97 3.69
C GLY A 77 -7.50 4.78 2.19
N TYR A 78 -6.43 4.33 1.54
CA TYR A 78 -6.35 4.13 0.10
C TYR A 78 -5.25 3.13 -0.25
N ILE A 79 -5.28 2.67 -1.48
CA ILE A 79 -4.17 2.00 -2.14
C ILE A 79 -3.90 2.69 -3.47
N ALA A 80 -2.63 2.76 -3.87
CA ALA A 80 -2.25 3.30 -5.17
C ALA A 80 -1.08 2.51 -5.75
N TRP A 81 -1.00 2.37 -7.06
CA TRP A 81 0.09 1.65 -7.70
C TRP A 81 0.42 2.20 -9.09
N ASP A 82 1.69 2.05 -9.46
CA ASP A 82 2.21 2.40 -10.77
C ASP A 82 3.47 1.58 -11.07
N GLY A 83 3.46 0.85 -12.18
CA GLY A 83 4.55 -0.05 -12.55
C GLY A 83 4.83 -1.04 -11.43
N LYS A 84 6.04 -0.97 -10.86
CA LYS A 84 6.48 -1.88 -9.79
C LYS A 84 6.19 -1.38 -8.37
N PHE A 85 5.54 -0.23 -8.23
CA PHE A 85 5.39 0.46 -6.95
C PHE A 85 3.96 0.34 -6.44
N LEU A 86 3.80 -0.03 -5.17
CA LEU A 86 2.53 -0.08 -4.46
C LEU A 86 2.62 0.80 -3.22
N ARG A 87 1.68 1.73 -3.07
CA ARG A 87 1.49 2.58 -1.89
C ARG A 87 0.29 2.12 -1.09
N ILE A 88 0.49 1.91 0.21
CA ILE A 88 -0.54 1.46 1.15
C ILE A 88 -0.70 2.53 2.23
N SER A 89 -1.92 3.04 2.40
CA SER A 89 -2.27 3.90 3.54
C SER A 89 -2.36 3.08 4.82
N ARG A 90 -1.81 3.58 5.93
CA ARG A 90 -1.95 2.92 7.24
C ARG A 90 -3.40 2.89 7.76
N GLU A 91 -4.26 3.75 7.22
CA GLU A 91 -5.65 3.90 7.64
C GLU A 91 -6.60 2.91 6.94
N ILE A 92 -6.14 2.19 5.91
CA ILE A 92 -7.00 1.21 5.23
C ILE A 92 -7.45 0.14 6.21
N ASP A 93 -8.69 -0.34 6.09
CA ASP A 93 -9.14 -1.47 6.91
C ASP A 93 -8.33 -2.74 6.58
N GLU A 94 -7.89 -3.49 7.61
CA GLU A 94 -7.04 -4.67 7.41
C GLU A 94 -7.77 -5.77 6.62
N SER A 95 -9.08 -5.94 6.82
CA SER A 95 -9.86 -6.94 6.10
C SER A 95 -10.00 -6.59 4.61
N VAL A 96 -10.13 -5.29 4.30
CA VAL A 96 -10.11 -4.77 2.92
C VAL A 96 -8.73 -5.00 2.31
N LEU A 97 -7.65 -4.64 3.01
CA LEU A 97 -6.29 -4.83 2.53
C LEU A 97 -6.00 -6.31 2.24
N LYS A 98 -6.41 -7.24 3.12
CA LYS A 98 -6.24 -8.68 2.89
C LYS A 98 -6.88 -9.15 1.59
N LYS A 99 -8.10 -8.71 1.29
CA LYS A 99 -8.79 -9.05 0.03
C LYS A 99 -8.05 -8.49 -1.18
N ILE A 100 -7.58 -7.24 -1.08
CA ILE A 100 -6.80 -6.60 -2.15
C ILE A 100 -5.51 -7.36 -2.41
N LEU A 101 -4.75 -7.69 -1.35
CA LEU A 101 -3.50 -8.42 -1.45
C LEU A 101 -3.68 -9.84 -1.99
N ALA A 102 -4.81 -10.50 -1.68
CA ALA A 102 -5.13 -11.81 -2.27
C ALA A 102 -5.42 -11.73 -3.78
N SER A 103 -5.81 -10.56 -4.29
CA SER A 103 -6.03 -10.30 -5.72
C SER A 103 -4.82 -9.72 -6.44
N LEU A 104 -3.72 -9.49 -5.72
CA LEU A 104 -2.53 -8.84 -6.25
C LEU A 104 -1.73 -9.83 -7.11
N ASN A 105 -1.46 -9.44 -8.35
CA ASN A 105 -0.58 -10.16 -9.26
C ASN A 105 0.67 -9.32 -9.54
N VAL A 106 1.80 -10.00 -9.66
CA VAL A 106 3.10 -9.40 -9.99
C VAL A 106 3.63 -10.12 -11.22
N ASP A 107 3.63 -9.44 -12.37
CA ASP A 107 4.13 -10.01 -13.62
C ASP A 107 5.66 -10.08 -13.56
N GLY A 108 6.21 -11.29 -13.68
CA GLY A 108 7.66 -11.58 -13.65
C GLY A 108 8.36 -11.38 -14.99
#